data_AF-A0A4R0Z0I1-F1
#
_entry.id   AF-A0A4R0Z0I1-F1
#
_cell.length_a   1.000
_cell.length_b   1.000
_cell.length_c   1.000
_cell.angle_alpha   90.00
_cell.angle_beta   90.00
_cell.angle_gamma   90.00
#
_symmetry.space_group_name_H-M   'P 1'
#
loop_
_entity.id
_entity.type
_entity.pdbx_description
1 polymer ?
#
loop_
_entity_poly.entity_id
_entity_poly.type
_entity_poly.pdbx_seq_one_letter_code
_entity_poly.pdbx_strand_id
1 'polypeptide(L)'
;MFDIDDLSALLHRPQHTIRNDASRAPHRLPPRCVLPGQRRLLWRKDDVMAWLAAAVVPSMPEQAQSPQQLPRRRGRPPKANPARGRSEVRHG
;
A
#
# COMPACT_ATOMS: atom_id res chain seq x y z
N MET A 1 9.52 -20.60 8.18
CA MET A 1 9.70 -19.50 7.21
C MET A 1 8.32 -18.95 6.95
N PHE A 2 8.13 -17.64 6.89
CA PHE A 2 6.83 -17.05 6.62
C PHE A 2 6.68 -16.72 5.14
N ASP A 3 5.50 -16.99 4.59
CA ASP A 3 5.10 -16.56 3.27
C ASP A 3 4.09 -15.40 3.31
N ILE A 4 3.50 -15.08 2.16
CA ILE A 4 2.58 -13.94 2.02
C ILE A 4 1.30 -14.15 2.83
N ASP A 5 0.81 -15.40 2.95
CA ASP A 5 -0.39 -15.70 3.71
C ASP A 5 -0.15 -15.57 5.21
N ASP A 6 0.97 -16.10 5.70
CA ASP A 6 1.39 -15.93 7.09
C ASP A 6 1.51 -14.45 7.48
N LEU A 7 2.16 -13.64 6.62
CA LEU A 7 2.32 -12.21 6.87
C LEU A 7 0.98 -11.47 6.79
N SER A 8 0.10 -11.90 5.90
CA SER A 8 -1.26 -11.36 5.76
C SER A 8 -2.08 -11.62 7.02
N ALA A 9 -2.02 -12.82 7.56
CA ALA A 9 -2.67 -13.21 8.80
C ALA A 9 -2.08 -12.45 10.00
N LEU A 10 -0.75 -12.40 10.12
CA LEU A 10 -0.04 -11.79 11.24
C LEU A 10 -0.22 -10.27 11.32
N LEU A 11 -0.21 -9.58 10.16
CA LEU A 11 -0.36 -8.12 10.10
C LEU A 11 -1.82 -7.68 9.93
N HIS A 12 -2.76 -8.62 9.82
CA HIS A 12 -4.18 -8.38 9.48
C HIS A 12 -4.35 -7.47 8.24
N ARG A 13 -3.50 -7.67 7.24
CA ARG A 13 -3.53 -6.91 5.97
C ARG A 13 -3.73 -7.88 4.81
N PRO A 14 -4.54 -7.53 3.80
CA PRO A 14 -4.80 -8.43 2.69
C PRO A 14 -3.52 -8.71 1.88
N GLN A 15 -3.36 -9.94 1.40
CA GLN A 15 -2.17 -10.39 0.64
C GLN A 15 -1.78 -9.44 -0.51
N HIS A 16 -2.75 -8.86 -1.23
CA HIS A 16 -2.46 -7.92 -2.32
C HIS A 16 -1.76 -6.64 -1.83
N THR A 17 -2.06 -6.19 -0.61
CA THR A 17 -1.40 -5.04 0.02
C THR A 17 0.02 -5.41 0.43
N ILE A 18 0.23 -6.59 1.01
CA ILE A 18 1.56 -7.11 1.33
C ILE A 18 2.46 -7.14 0.09
N ARG A 19 1.97 -7.70 -1.03
CA ARG A 19 2.71 -7.73 -2.31
C ARG A 19 3.07 -6.33 -2.81
N ASN A 20 2.14 -5.39 -2.69
CA ASN A 20 2.34 -4.01 -3.13
C ASN A 20 3.34 -3.26 -2.24
N ASP A 21 3.23 -3.39 -0.92
CA ASP A 21 4.16 -2.81 0.06
C ASP A 21 5.57 -3.39 -0.13
N ALA A 22 5.71 -4.68 -0.40
CA ALA A 22 7.02 -5.31 -0.66
C ALA A 22 7.77 -4.70 -1.85
N SER A 23 7.06 -4.06 -2.78
CA SER A 23 7.66 -3.40 -3.96
C SER A 23 7.75 -1.88 -3.81
N ARG A 24 6.71 -1.23 -3.28
CA ARG A 24 6.59 0.23 -3.23
C ARG A 24 7.04 0.86 -1.92
N ALA A 25 6.95 0.12 -0.81
CA ALA A 25 7.21 0.62 0.53
C ALA A 25 7.84 -0.50 1.40
N PRO A 26 9.05 -0.98 1.05
CA PRO A 26 9.66 -2.13 1.71
C PRO A 26 9.93 -1.89 3.21
N HIS A 27 9.99 -0.64 3.67
CA HIS A 27 10.12 -0.27 5.09
C HIS A 27 8.86 -0.58 5.93
N ARG A 28 7.70 -0.78 5.30
CA ARG A 28 6.43 -1.10 5.99
C ARG A 28 6.26 -2.59 6.29
N LEU A 29 7.22 -3.40 5.86
CA LEU A 29 7.24 -4.83 6.03
C LEU A 29 8.54 -5.24 6.71
N PRO A 30 8.55 -6.42 7.36
CA PRO A 30 9.78 -6.98 7.88
C PRO A 30 10.80 -7.28 6.77
N PRO A 31 12.10 -7.36 7.11
CA PRO A 31 13.16 -7.67 6.15
C PRO A 31 12.89 -8.97 5.39
N ARG A 32 12.87 -8.88 4.06
CA ARG A 32 12.65 -10.05 3.19
C ARG A 32 13.92 -10.89 3.08
N CYS A 33 13.75 -12.20 3.02
CA CYS A 33 14.81 -13.16 2.78
C CYS A 33 14.98 -13.35 1.26
N VAL A 34 16.09 -12.87 0.71
CA VAL A 34 16.43 -13.04 -0.71
C VAL A 34 17.35 -14.25 -0.82
N LEU A 35 16.86 -15.34 -1.41
CA LEU A 35 17.67 -16.52 -1.72
C LEU A 35 18.23 -16.39 -3.13
N PRO A 36 19.52 -16.74 -3.36
CA PRO A 36 20.10 -16.69 -4.69
C PRO A 36 19.30 -17.60 -5.64
N GLY A 37 18.88 -17.06 -6.79
CA GLY A 37 18.11 -17.80 -7.79
C GLY A 37 16.60 -17.87 -7.56
N GLN A 38 16.07 -17.35 -6.44
CA GLN A 38 14.62 -17.35 -6.19
C GLN A 38 14.02 -15.95 -6.09
N ARG A 39 12.89 -15.76 -6.78
CA ARG A 39 12.10 -14.51 -6.78
C ARG A 39 10.92 -14.54 -5.80
N ARG A 40 10.84 -15.58 -4.95
CA ARG A 40 9.75 -15.73 -3.99
C ARG A 40 9.90 -14.74 -2.84
N LEU A 41 8.78 -14.16 -2.42
CA LEU A 41 8.71 -13.35 -1.20
C LEU A 41 8.66 -14.29 0.00
N LEU A 42 9.73 -14.27 0.79
CA LEU A 42 9.88 -15.07 1.99
C LEU A 42 10.41 -14.20 3.12
N TRP A 43 10.01 -14.53 4.34
CA TRP A 43 10.48 -13.85 5.54
C TRP A 43 10.96 -14.86 6.58
N ARG A 44 12.06 -14.53 7.25
CA ARG A 44 12.53 -15.33 8.39
C ARG A 44 11.71 -14.96 9.61
N LYS A 45 11.29 -15.98 10.38
CA LYS A 45 10.47 -15.79 11.57
C LYS A 45 11.12 -14.83 12.55
N ASP A 46 12.41 -15.03 12.86
CA ASP A 46 13.17 -14.15 13.74
C ASP A 46 13.14 -12.69 13.30
N ASP A 47 13.39 -12.41 12.02
CA ASP A 47 13.41 -11.04 11.50
C ASP A 47 12.03 -10.38 11.59
N VAL A 48 10.95 -11.14 11.37
CA VAL A 48 9.56 -10.66 11.56
C VAL A 48 9.28 -10.34 13.02
N MET A 49 9.65 -11.22 13.94
CA MET A 49 9.40 -11.04 15.37
C MET A 49 10.22 -9.86 15.92
N ALA A 50 11.50 -9.75 15.54
CA ALA A 50 12.36 -8.64 15.94
C ALA A 50 11.83 -7.30 15.39
N TRP A 51 11.37 -7.29 14.14
CA TRP A 51 10.75 -6.10 13.54
C TRP A 51 9.47 -5.68 14.27
N LEU A 52 8.60 -6.64 14.62
CA LEU A 52 7.40 -6.37 15.41
C LEU A 52 7.75 -5.84 16.79
N ALA A 53 8.70 -6.46 17.49
CA ALA A 53 9.14 -6.04 18.81
C ALA A 53 9.71 -4.61 18.80
N ALA A 54 10.47 -4.24 17.77
CA ALA A 54 11.00 -2.89 17.61
C ALA A 54 9.91 -1.85 17.26
N ALA A 55 8.82 -2.27 16.61
CA ALA A 55 7.69 -1.41 16.25
C ALA A 55 6.69 -1.20 17.41
N VAL A 56 6.82 -1.95 18.51
CA VAL A 56 6.04 -1.70 19.72
C VAL A 56 6.56 -0.41 20.36
N VAL A 57 5.85 0.69 20.11
CA VAL A 57 6.04 1.91 20.89
C VAL A 57 5.59 1.58 22.32
N PRO A 58 6.42 1.78 23.36
CA PRO A 58 5.95 1.61 24.74
C PRO A 58 4.72 2.50 24.92
N SER A 59 3.65 1.94 25.50
CA SER A 59 2.39 2.64 25.75
C SER A 59 2.57 3.80 26.73
N MET A 60 3.25 4.86 26.31
CA MET A 60 2.97 6.20 26.76
C MET A 60 1.72 6.64 25.98
N PRO A 61 0.67 7.13 26.66
CA PRO A 61 -0.55 7.54 26.00
C PRO A 61 -0.33 8.92 25.39
N GLU A 62 0.27 9.03 24.20
CA GLU A 62 0.15 10.24 23.38
C GLU A 62 0.70 9.98 21.97
N GLN A 63 -0.07 10.42 20.97
CA GLN A 63 0.25 10.52 19.53
C GLN A 63 0.11 9.26 18.66
N ALA A 64 -1.11 9.10 18.15
CA ALA A 64 -1.43 8.30 16.98
C ALA A 64 -0.56 8.66 15.76
N GLN A 65 0.50 7.88 15.53
CA GLN A 65 1.16 7.85 14.23
C GLN A 65 0.31 7.01 13.27
N SER A 66 -0.72 7.65 12.73
CA SER A 66 -1.43 7.17 11.55
C SER A 66 -0.43 7.04 10.41
N PRO A 67 -0.22 5.86 9.79
CA PRO A 67 0.60 5.78 8.59
C PRO A 67 -0.14 6.60 7.53
N GLN A 68 0.43 7.77 7.21
CA GLN A 68 -0.13 8.73 6.27
C GLN A 68 -0.55 8.01 4.98
N GLN A 69 -1.86 7.78 4.87
CA GLN A 69 -2.49 7.45 3.61
C GLN A 69 -2.51 8.76 2.83
N LEU A 70 -1.45 8.98 2.03
CA LEU A 70 -1.49 9.99 0.97
C LEU A 70 -2.81 9.80 0.20
N PRO A 71 -3.65 10.84 0.06
CA PRO A 71 -4.94 10.71 -0.61
C PRO A 71 -4.73 10.14 -2.00
N ARG A 72 -5.32 8.98 -2.26
CA ARG A 72 -5.40 8.41 -3.60
C ARG A 72 -6.23 9.37 -4.46
N ARG A 73 -5.56 10.16 -5.31
CA ARG A 73 -6.20 10.83 -6.45
C ARG A 73 -6.84 9.77 -7.36
N ARG A 74 -8.11 9.46 -7.11
CA ARG A 74 -9.01 8.81 -8.07
C ARG A 74 -9.74 9.90 -8.83
N GLY A 75 -9.12 10.40 -9.89
CA GLY A 75 -9.82 11.14 -10.93
C GLY A 75 -10.03 10.21 -12.12
N ARG A 76 -11.14 9.46 -12.10
CA ARG A 76 -11.74 8.89 -13.31
C ARG A 76 -12.06 10.09 -14.21
N PRO A 77 -11.50 10.22 -15.43
CA PRO A 77 -11.96 11.30 -16.31
C PRO A 77 -13.46 11.10 -16.58
N PRO A 78 -14.33 12.08 -16.29
CA PRO A 78 -15.71 12.01 -16.73
C PRO A 78 -15.73 12.18 -18.26
N LYS A 79 -16.50 11.30 -18.89
CA LYS A 79 -16.81 11.24 -20.31
C LYS A 79 -17.16 12.65 -20.83
N ALA A 80 -16.32 13.22 -21.70
CA ALA A 80 -16.69 14.41 -22.45
C ALA A 80 -17.66 14.01 -23.57
N ASN A 81 -18.91 14.47 -23.47
CA ASN A 81 -19.81 14.61 -24.61
C ASN A 81 -20.48 15.97 -24.49
N PRO A 82 -20.36 16.82 -25.52
CA PRO A 82 -21.54 17.53 -25.96
C PRO A 82 -21.74 17.31 -27.46
N ALA A 83 -22.89 16.69 -27.76
CA ALA A 83 -23.49 16.73 -29.07
C ALA A 83 -24.08 18.14 -29.33
N ARG A 84 -23.68 18.73 -30.45
CA ARG A 84 -24.56 19.23 -31.53
C ARG A 84 -25.60 20.32 -31.22
N GLY A 85 -25.47 21.42 -31.97
CA GLY A 85 -26.56 22.31 -32.40
C GLY A 85 -26.47 23.73 -31.80
N ARG A 86 -26.82 24.82 -32.47
CA ARG A 86 -27.14 25.21 -33.85
C ARG A 86 -27.49 26.71 -33.76
N SER A 87 -27.26 27.47 -34.84
CA SER A 87 -27.88 28.79 -35.17
C SER A 87 -27.31 30.05 -34.47
N GLU A 88 -26.74 31.03 -35.19
CA GLU A 88 -27.38 32.16 -35.93
C GLU A 88 -28.05 33.15 -34.94
N VAL A 89 -27.76 34.47 -34.83
CA VAL A 89 -27.90 35.60 -35.78
C VAL A 89 -27.21 36.90 -35.24
N ARG A 90 -26.65 37.69 -36.17
CA ARG A 90 -26.54 39.18 -36.33
C ARG A 90 -26.68 40.16 -35.14
N HIS A 91 -25.75 41.14 -35.04
CA HIS A 91 -25.95 42.58 -35.38
C HIS A 91 -24.89 43.49 -34.70
N GLY A 92 -24.39 44.49 -35.43
CA GLY A 92 -23.50 45.55 -34.96
C GLY A 92 -22.64 46.11 -36.07
#